data_AF-A0A2G5V747-F1
#
_entry.id   AF-A0A2G5V747-F1
#
_cell.length_a   1.000
_cell.length_b   1.000
_cell.length_c   1.000
_cell.angle_alpha   90.00
_cell.angle_beta   90.00
_cell.angle_gamma   90.00
#
_symmetry.space_group_name_H-M   'P 1'
#
loop_
_entity.id
_entity.type
_entity.pdbx_description
1 polymer ?
#
loop_
_entity_poly.entity_id
_entity_poly.type
_entity_poly.pdbx_seq_one_letter_code
_entity_poly.pdbx_strand_id
1 'polypeptide(L)'
;MIVSFSNSSDLLWLPVYSINDRIHESSFYIVLGCFQIVIYCFTGYVIIRTCSIFLRIKLFHENINILMAWFLCQWFEAILAKCVIIPYQTGMIQIGQDPRKTYFNWWTDNRTEMLIVKDKKEIWSLYVSSCFMWHYIWSVMFGPVVVGVERLCATYYIQDYENSRRRQIPIILILVTNLITIPYAYLVINDQIPFMIAYGQCVMNAAIVFFGYIIGFRINVIWRERMDSDQNRYSLARKFQVEENIRYLLVARKLVFVVVIYLSLSLILLISLVFGYFDGFEIVFVHILDNVILS
;
A
#
# COMPACT_ATOMS: atom_id res chain seq x y z
N MET A 1 5.82 -2.79 15.16
CA MET A 1 6.35 -3.19 16.47
C MET A 1 7.37 -4.32 16.35
N ILE A 2 8.46 -4.28 17.13
CA ILE A 2 9.44 -5.37 17.21
C ILE A 2 9.06 -6.35 18.34
N VAL A 3 9.05 -7.64 18.01
CA VAL A 3 8.83 -8.76 18.93
C VAL A 3 10.12 -9.56 19.06
N SER A 4 10.52 -9.83 20.29
CA SER A 4 11.67 -10.67 20.62
C SER A 4 11.20 -11.93 21.33
N PHE A 5 11.91 -13.04 21.12
CA PHE A 5 11.61 -14.30 21.80
C PHE A 5 12.52 -14.52 23.00
N SER A 6 11.99 -15.05 24.09
CA SER A 6 12.79 -15.26 25.31
C SER A 6 13.93 -16.28 25.12
N ASN A 7 13.75 -17.23 24.20
CA ASN A 7 14.64 -18.38 24.02
C ASN A 7 15.45 -18.33 22.70
N SER A 8 15.28 -17.29 21.87
CA SER A 8 15.99 -17.14 20.60
C SER A 8 16.35 -15.68 20.33
N SER A 9 17.40 -15.45 19.54
CA SER A 9 17.78 -14.12 19.07
C SER A 9 16.90 -13.59 17.94
N ASP A 10 15.93 -14.38 17.49
CA ASP A 10 15.01 -14.00 16.41
C ASP A 10 14.17 -12.78 16.80
N LEU A 11 14.05 -11.85 15.85
CA LEU A 11 13.23 -10.65 15.96
C LEU A 11 12.15 -10.69 14.88
N LEU A 12 10.96 -10.21 15.21
CA LEU A 12 9.88 -10.03 14.25
C LEU A 12 9.41 -8.59 14.21
N TRP A 13 9.24 -8.05 13.01
CA TRP A 13 8.67 -6.73 12.79
C TRP A 13 7.21 -6.83 12.34
N LEU A 14 6.30 -6.62 13.28
CA LEU A 14 4.86 -6.62 13.03
C LEU A 14 4.38 -5.25 12.52
N PRO A 15 3.49 -5.19 11.52
CA PRO A 15 2.93 -3.95 10.96
C PRO A 15 1.77 -3.43 11.85
N VAL A 16 2.06 -3.24 13.14
CA VAL A 16 1.14 -2.72 14.15
C VAL A 16 1.86 -1.72 15.04
N TYR A 17 1.15 -0.66 15.42
CA TYR A 17 1.68 0.35 16.33
C TYR A 17 1.42 0.00 17.80
N SER A 18 0.24 -0.53 18.10
CA SER A 18 -0.24 -0.83 19.46
C SER A 18 -0.59 -2.32 19.64
N ILE A 19 -0.27 -2.87 20.82
CA ILE A 19 -0.65 -4.22 21.26
C ILE A 19 -1.07 -4.17 22.74
N ASN A 20 -2.08 -4.97 23.09
CA ASN A 20 -2.71 -5.04 24.41
C ASN A 20 -3.35 -3.73 24.89
N ASP A 21 -3.72 -2.84 23.97
CA ASP A 21 -4.25 -1.54 24.34
C ASP A 21 -5.67 -1.67 24.92
N ARG A 22 -5.80 -1.47 26.23
CA ARG A 22 -7.08 -1.54 26.95
C ARG A 22 -7.91 -0.26 26.82
N ILE A 23 -7.38 0.78 26.18
CA ILE A 23 -8.11 2.01 25.91
C ILE A 23 -9.31 1.74 24.96
N HIS A 24 -9.23 0.66 24.19
CA HIS A 24 -10.33 0.15 23.37
C HIS A 24 -11.56 -0.34 24.16
N GLU A 25 -11.48 -0.52 25.49
CA GLU A 25 -12.63 -0.84 26.35
C GLU A 25 -13.53 0.38 26.63
N SER A 26 -13.07 1.60 26.36
CA SER A 26 -13.87 2.83 26.53
C SER A 26 -15.07 2.84 25.58
N SER A 27 -16.25 3.25 26.08
CA SER A 27 -17.47 3.36 25.27
C SER A 27 -17.30 4.26 24.04
N PHE A 28 -16.40 5.27 24.11
CA PHE A 28 -16.06 6.12 22.97
C PHE A 28 -15.34 5.34 21.86
N TYR A 29 -14.45 4.41 22.21
CA TYR A 29 -13.71 3.60 21.25
C TYR A 29 -14.57 2.55 20.57
N ILE A 30 -15.57 2.01 21.26
CA ILE A 30 -16.56 1.12 20.65
C ILE A 30 -17.32 1.87 19.54
N VAL A 31 -17.70 3.13 19.77
CA VAL A 31 -18.35 3.98 18.76
C VAL A 31 -17.42 4.23 17.56
N LEU A 32 -16.14 4.57 17.81
CA LEU A 32 -15.16 4.75 16.75
C LEU A 32 -14.93 3.46 15.94
N GLY A 33 -14.84 2.31 16.61
CA GLY A 33 -14.72 1.00 15.97
C GLY A 33 -15.93 0.64 15.11
N CYS A 34 -17.15 0.94 15.57
CA CYS A 34 -18.36 0.78 14.76
C CYS A 34 -18.33 1.68 13.51
N PHE A 35 -17.96 2.95 13.66
CA PHE A 35 -17.83 3.88 12.54
C PHE A 35 -16.77 3.40 11.53
N GLN A 36 -15.66 2.87 12.03
CA GLN A 36 -14.60 2.30 11.21
C GLN A 36 -15.06 1.09 10.40
N ILE A 37 -15.85 0.18 10.98
CA ILE A 37 -16.42 -0.95 10.24
C ILE A 37 -17.32 -0.43 9.10
N VAL A 38 -18.10 0.62 9.34
CA VAL A 38 -18.93 1.26 8.29
C VAL A 38 -18.04 1.83 7.17
N ILE A 39 -16.94 2.50 7.51
CA ILE A 39 -15.97 2.98 6.50
C ILE A 39 -15.41 1.81 5.69
N TYR A 40 -14.97 0.72 6.34
CA TYR A 40 -14.45 -0.45 5.63
C TYR A 40 -15.49 -1.09 4.70
N CYS A 41 -16.75 -1.22 5.13
CA CYS A 41 -17.82 -1.70 4.26
C CYS A 41 -18.04 -0.76 3.06
N PHE A 42 -18.01 0.55 3.28
CA PHE A 42 -18.14 1.54 2.21
C PHE A 42 -16.96 1.49 1.24
N THR A 43 -15.73 1.42 1.74
CA THR A 43 -14.51 1.27 0.93
C THR A 43 -14.56 -0.01 0.10
N GLY A 44 -14.94 -1.14 0.70
CA GLY A 44 -15.14 -2.39 -0.03
C GLY A 44 -16.19 -2.27 -1.14
N TYR A 45 -17.32 -1.61 -0.87
CA TYR A 45 -18.33 -1.32 -1.89
C TYR A 45 -17.77 -0.46 -3.03
N VAL A 46 -17.06 0.63 -2.72
CA VAL A 46 -16.43 1.52 -3.71
C VAL A 46 -15.42 0.75 -4.55
N ILE A 47 -14.59 -0.11 -3.96
CA ILE A 47 -13.61 -0.93 -4.66
C ILE A 47 -14.31 -1.89 -5.63
N ILE A 48 -15.33 -2.63 -5.19
CA ILE A 48 -16.07 -3.56 -6.05
C ILE A 48 -16.71 -2.83 -7.24
N ARG A 49 -17.35 -1.68 -6.97
CA ARG A 49 -17.94 -0.86 -8.03
C ARG A 49 -16.89 -0.34 -8.99
N THR A 50 -15.76 0.12 -8.49
CA THR A 50 -14.64 0.63 -9.29
C THR A 50 -14.04 -0.46 -10.18
N CYS A 51 -13.76 -1.65 -9.63
CA CYS A 51 -13.30 -2.80 -10.41
C CYS A 51 -14.34 -3.21 -11.47
N SER A 52 -15.63 -3.24 -11.14
CA SER A 52 -16.69 -3.54 -12.10
C SER A 52 -16.74 -2.52 -13.24
N ILE A 53 -16.55 -1.24 -12.93
CA ILE A 53 -16.48 -0.15 -13.90
C ILE A 53 -15.26 -0.31 -14.80
N PHE A 54 -14.06 -0.51 -14.23
CA PHE A 54 -12.83 -0.69 -15.02
C PHE A 54 -12.89 -1.89 -15.95
N LEU A 55 -13.48 -3.00 -15.51
CA LEU A 55 -13.60 -4.21 -16.34
C LEU A 55 -14.69 -4.10 -17.42
N ARG A 56 -15.63 -3.16 -17.30
CA ARG A 56 -16.73 -2.95 -18.27
C ARG A 56 -16.47 -1.80 -19.25
N ILE A 57 -15.85 -0.72 -18.80
CA ILE A 57 -15.66 0.49 -19.60
C ILE A 57 -14.41 0.35 -20.49
N LYS A 58 -14.57 0.57 -21.79
CA LYS A 58 -13.49 0.58 -22.79
C LYS A 58 -12.87 1.98 -23.00
N LEU A 59 -12.79 2.77 -21.93
CA LEU A 59 -12.22 4.12 -22.00
C LEU A 59 -10.69 4.10 -21.92
N PHE A 60 -10.15 3.07 -21.27
CA PHE A 60 -8.72 2.76 -21.27
C PHE A 60 -8.50 1.36 -21.85
N HIS A 61 -7.30 1.13 -22.38
CA HIS A 61 -6.87 -0.15 -22.90
C HIS A 61 -7.02 -1.25 -21.84
N GLU A 62 -7.40 -2.46 -22.27
CA GLU A 62 -7.72 -3.57 -21.35
C GLU A 62 -6.58 -3.90 -20.37
N ASN A 63 -5.32 -3.76 -20.81
CA ASN A 63 -4.14 -4.08 -20.02
C ASN A 63 -4.03 -3.27 -18.71
N ILE A 64 -4.31 -1.97 -18.77
CA ILE A 64 -4.26 -1.13 -17.56
C ILE A 64 -5.46 -1.38 -16.66
N ASN A 65 -6.63 -1.65 -17.24
CA ASN A 65 -7.81 -1.99 -16.45
C ASN A 65 -7.60 -3.28 -15.64
N ILE A 66 -6.93 -4.29 -16.22
CA ILE A 66 -6.55 -5.52 -15.52
C ILE A 66 -5.59 -5.22 -14.35
N LEU A 67 -4.56 -4.41 -14.57
CA LEU A 67 -3.61 -4.03 -13.51
C LEU A 67 -4.29 -3.27 -12.37
N MET A 68 -5.09 -2.26 -12.70
CA MET A 68 -5.82 -1.45 -11.72
C MET A 68 -6.78 -2.31 -10.90
N ALA A 69 -7.52 -3.22 -11.55
CA ALA A 69 -8.42 -4.14 -10.85
C ALA A 69 -7.65 -5.08 -9.90
N TRP A 70 -6.48 -5.60 -10.32
CA TRP A 70 -5.65 -6.46 -9.47
C TRP A 70 -5.20 -5.74 -8.19
N PHE A 71 -4.57 -4.57 -8.32
CA PHE A 71 -4.06 -3.82 -7.17
C PHE A 71 -5.18 -3.34 -6.23
N LEU A 72 -6.36 -2.99 -6.77
CA LEU A 72 -7.52 -2.66 -5.94
C LEU A 72 -8.05 -3.87 -5.16
N CYS A 73 -8.04 -5.07 -5.75
CA CYS A 73 -8.48 -6.28 -5.07
C CYS A 73 -7.55 -6.73 -3.93
N GLN A 74 -6.28 -6.31 -3.92
CA GLN A 74 -5.36 -6.62 -2.81
C GLN A 74 -5.80 -5.99 -1.48
N TRP A 75 -6.66 -4.98 -1.49
CA TRP A 75 -7.28 -4.45 -0.27
C TRP A 75 -8.08 -5.52 0.49
N PHE A 76 -8.67 -6.51 -0.20
CA PHE A 76 -9.38 -7.61 0.45
C PHE A 76 -8.44 -8.55 1.22
N GLU A 77 -7.19 -8.68 0.79
CA GLU A 77 -6.17 -9.42 1.53
C GLU A 77 -5.83 -8.69 2.84
N ALA A 78 -5.70 -7.37 2.77
CA ALA A 78 -5.40 -6.52 3.91
C ALA A 78 -6.52 -6.51 4.96
N ILE A 79 -7.79 -6.43 4.53
CA ILE A 79 -8.91 -6.40 5.48
C ILE A 79 -9.04 -7.73 6.23
N LEU A 80 -8.82 -8.86 5.54
CA LEU A 80 -8.81 -10.18 6.18
C LEU A 80 -7.68 -10.30 7.20
N ALA A 81 -6.48 -9.83 6.86
CA ALA A 81 -5.35 -9.76 7.79
C ALA A 81 -5.67 -8.87 9.01
N LYS A 82 -6.26 -7.69 8.78
CA LYS A 82 -6.61 -6.75 9.84
C LYS A 82 -7.66 -7.30 10.80
N CYS A 83 -8.66 -8.04 10.30
CA CYS A 83 -9.65 -8.70 11.16
C CYS A 83 -9.02 -9.65 12.18
N VAL A 84 -7.91 -10.30 11.82
CA VAL A 84 -7.17 -11.18 12.74
C VAL A 84 -6.25 -10.38 13.66
N ILE A 85 -5.68 -9.26 13.19
CA ILE A 85 -4.78 -8.40 13.97
C ILE A 85 -5.54 -7.62 15.06
N ILE A 86 -6.74 -7.12 14.78
CA ILE A 86 -7.52 -6.26 15.69
C ILE A 86 -7.68 -6.86 17.10
N PRO A 87 -8.08 -8.14 17.29
CA PRO A 87 -8.19 -8.75 18.63
C PRO A 87 -6.91 -8.67 19.47
N TYR A 88 -5.73 -8.67 18.83
CA TYR A 88 -4.45 -8.52 19.51
C TYR A 88 -4.13 -7.05 19.84
N GLN A 89 -4.55 -6.12 18.97
CA GLN A 89 -4.40 -4.67 19.23
C GLN A 89 -5.28 -4.24 20.40
N THR A 90 -6.56 -4.66 20.41
CA THR A 90 -7.55 -4.32 21.45
C THR A 90 -7.33 -5.04 22.77
N GLY A 91 -6.34 -5.93 22.86
CA GLY A 91 -6.08 -6.71 24.06
C GLY A 91 -7.14 -7.74 24.40
N MET A 92 -8.05 -8.08 23.47
CA MET A 92 -8.95 -9.24 23.62
C MET A 92 -8.14 -10.54 23.68
N ILE A 93 -7.07 -10.63 22.88
CA ILE A 93 -6.06 -11.67 22.97
C ILE A 93 -4.76 -11.03 23.43
N GLN A 94 -4.35 -11.33 24.66
CA GLN A 94 -3.18 -10.73 25.28
C GLN A 94 -1.92 -11.51 24.93
N ILE A 95 -0.88 -10.82 24.49
CA ILE A 95 0.43 -11.39 24.19
C ILE A 95 1.50 -10.72 25.05
N GLY A 96 2.49 -11.49 25.51
CA GLY A 96 3.65 -10.98 26.24
C GLY A 96 3.74 -11.55 27.65
N GLN A 97 4.89 -11.35 28.30
CA GLN A 97 5.10 -11.81 29.67
C GLN A 97 4.20 -11.10 30.70
N ASP A 98 3.90 -9.81 30.46
CA ASP A 98 3.04 -8.99 31.31
C ASP A 98 1.72 -8.63 30.60
N PRO A 99 0.58 -9.27 30.95
CA PRO A 99 -0.72 -9.02 30.32
C PRO A 99 -1.32 -7.64 30.63
N ARG A 100 -0.67 -6.88 31.52
CA ARG A 100 -1.08 -5.53 31.94
C ARG A 100 -0.25 -4.43 31.27
N LYS A 101 0.85 -4.79 30.59
CA LYS A 101 1.69 -3.82 29.89
C LYS A 101 1.14 -3.59 28.48
N THR A 102 0.84 -2.33 28.18
CA THR A 102 0.53 -1.85 26.84
C THR A 102 1.81 -1.54 26.10
N TYR A 103 1.92 -1.98 24.84
CA TYR A 103 3.10 -1.73 24.01
C TYR A 103 2.71 -0.76 22.90
N PHE A 104 3.40 0.38 22.82
CA PHE A 104 3.24 1.39 21.79
C PHE A 104 4.58 1.61 21.14
N ASN A 105 4.80 1.06 19.94
CA ASN A 105 6.01 1.32 19.15
C ASN A 105 5.90 0.74 17.73
N TRP A 106 6.17 1.57 16.73
CA TRP A 106 6.25 1.12 15.34
C TRP A 106 7.52 0.31 15.05
N TRP A 107 8.66 0.75 15.58
CA TRP A 107 9.96 0.09 15.52
C TRP A 107 10.83 0.57 16.69
N THR A 108 11.62 -0.31 17.31
CA THR A 108 12.54 0.06 18.41
C THR A 108 13.72 -0.91 18.41
N ASP A 109 14.91 -0.41 18.73
CA ASP A 109 16.12 -1.21 18.95
C ASP A 109 16.30 -1.53 20.45
N ASN A 110 15.51 -0.91 21.32
CA ASN A 110 15.63 -1.05 22.76
C ASN A 110 14.83 -2.26 23.29
N ARG A 111 15.53 -3.25 23.85
CA ARG A 111 14.90 -4.50 24.34
C ARG A 111 13.85 -4.31 25.44
N THR A 112 13.92 -3.23 26.22
CA THR A 112 12.96 -2.95 27.31
C THR A 112 11.57 -2.54 26.79
N GLU A 113 11.53 -2.05 25.55
CA GLU A 113 10.32 -1.60 24.85
C GLU A 113 9.77 -2.66 23.88
N MET A 114 10.56 -3.70 23.58
CA MET A 114 10.14 -4.81 22.73
C MET A 114 9.10 -5.68 23.41
N LEU A 115 8.20 -6.26 22.61
CA LEU A 115 7.29 -7.29 23.06
C LEU A 115 8.04 -8.61 23.21
N ILE A 116 8.13 -9.15 24.44
CA ILE A 116 8.83 -10.42 24.70
C ILE A 116 7.82 -11.57 24.74
N VAL A 117 7.97 -12.54 23.85
CA VAL A 117 7.10 -13.71 23.72
C VAL A 117 7.86 -15.00 24.06
N LYS A 118 7.19 -15.96 24.69
CA LYS A 118 7.81 -17.23 25.13
C LYS A 118 7.93 -18.24 23.98
N ASP A 119 6.88 -18.39 23.17
CA ASP A 119 6.85 -19.34 22.06
C ASP A 119 6.26 -18.70 20.79
N LYS A 120 6.88 -18.99 19.64
CA LYS A 120 6.42 -18.57 18.31
C LYS A 120 5.02 -19.12 17.99
N LYS A 121 4.63 -20.26 18.58
CA LYS A 121 3.29 -20.83 18.39
C LYS A 121 2.18 -19.95 18.93
N GLU A 122 2.43 -19.19 20.00
CA GLU A 122 1.42 -18.30 20.62
C GLU A 122 1.00 -17.17 19.65
N ILE A 123 1.92 -16.74 18.79
CA ILE A 123 1.72 -15.62 17.86
C ILE A 123 1.59 -16.05 16.41
N TRP A 124 1.41 -17.35 16.12
CA TRP A 124 1.39 -17.85 14.75
C TRP A 124 0.32 -17.19 13.87
N SER A 125 -0.89 -17.01 14.41
CA SER A 125 -1.99 -16.34 13.71
C SER A 125 -1.66 -14.87 13.42
N LEU A 126 -1.04 -14.18 14.38
CA LEU A 126 -0.59 -12.80 14.23
C LEU A 126 0.55 -12.69 13.21
N TYR A 127 1.50 -13.63 13.20
CA TYR A 127 2.59 -13.70 12.24
C TYR A 127 2.07 -13.85 10.81
N VAL A 128 1.21 -14.84 10.56
CA VAL A 128 0.64 -15.09 9.22
C VAL A 128 -0.14 -13.86 8.74
N SER A 129 -0.98 -13.28 9.59
CA SER A 129 -1.76 -12.09 9.24
C SER A 129 -0.86 -10.88 8.97
N SER A 130 0.23 -10.74 9.74
CA SER A 130 1.23 -9.69 9.53
C SER A 130 1.98 -9.86 8.21
N CYS A 131 2.24 -11.09 7.74
CA CYS A 131 2.81 -11.33 6.42
C CYS A 131 1.90 -10.82 5.30
N PHE A 132 0.61 -11.15 5.35
CA PHE A 132 -0.39 -10.66 4.38
C PHE A 132 -0.51 -9.13 4.42
N MET A 133 -0.48 -8.54 5.62
CA MET A 133 -0.51 -7.08 5.79
C MET A 133 0.73 -6.41 5.20
N TRP A 134 1.93 -6.95 5.44
CA TRP A 134 3.17 -6.46 4.82
C TRP A 134 3.16 -6.63 3.31
N HIS A 135 2.68 -7.77 2.81
CA HIS A 135 2.55 -8.02 1.37
C HIS A 135 1.65 -6.96 0.70
N TYR A 136 0.52 -6.63 1.34
CA TYR A 136 -0.35 -5.54 0.89
C TYR A 136 0.36 -4.19 0.89
N ILE A 137 1.00 -3.79 2.01
CA ILE A 137 1.70 -2.50 2.12
C ILE A 137 2.72 -2.35 1.00
N TRP A 138 3.56 -3.38 0.77
CA TRP A 138 4.54 -3.34 -0.30
C TRP A 138 3.90 -3.35 -1.69
N SER A 139 2.80 -4.08 -1.88
CA SER A 139 2.09 -4.07 -3.17
C SER A 139 1.48 -2.71 -3.49
N VAL A 140 0.93 -1.99 -2.51
CA VAL A 140 0.46 -0.61 -2.69
C VAL A 140 1.62 0.33 -3.03
N MET A 141 2.79 0.14 -2.43
CA MET A 141 3.97 0.95 -2.72
C MET A 141 4.52 0.71 -4.14
N PHE A 142 4.53 -0.55 -4.60
CA PHE A 142 5.02 -0.90 -5.94
C PHE A 142 3.96 -0.71 -7.04
N GLY A 143 2.67 -0.71 -6.71
CA GLY A 143 1.58 -0.61 -7.68
C GLY A 143 1.69 0.58 -8.64
N PRO A 144 1.87 1.83 -8.17
CA PRO A 144 2.04 3.00 -9.03
C PRO A 144 3.28 2.91 -9.94
N VAL A 145 4.37 2.29 -9.46
CA VAL A 145 5.58 2.06 -10.27
C VAL A 145 5.24 1.14 -11.44
N VAL A 146 4.57 0.03 -11.16
CA VAL A 146 4.19 -1.00 -12.14
C VAL A 146 3.23 -0.43 -13.19
N VAL A 147 2.26 0.36 -12.77
CA VAL A 147 1.35 1.06 -13.69
C VAL A 147 2.11 2.08 -14.53
N GLY A 148 3.08 2.80 -13.95
CA GLY A 148 3.99 3.67 -14.69
C GLY A 148 4.79 2.93 -15.77
N VAL A 149 5.34 1.76 -15.44
CA VAL A 149 6.03 0.90 -16.41
C VAL A 149 5.10 0.46 -17.54
N GLU A 150 3.87 0.05 -17.24
CA GLU A 150 2.91 -0.33 -18.28
C GLU A 150 2.58 0.84 -19.23
N ARG A 151 2.46 2.07 -18.72
CA ARG A 151 2.29 3.28 -19.55
C ARG A 151 3.52 3.60 -20.41
N LEU A 152 4.72 3.36 -19.90
CA LEU A 152 5.95 3.47 -20.69
C LEU A 152 5.99 2.42 -21.80
N CYS A 153 5.59 1.18 -21.52
CA CYS A 153 5.46 0.13 -22.54
C CYS A 153 4.44 0.51 -23.62
N ALA A 154 3.28 1.06 -23.24
CA ALA A 154 2.28 1.54 -24.20
C ALA A 154 2.85 2.68 -25.09
N THR A 155 3.65 3.57 -24.52
CA THR A 155 4.33 4.66 -25.26
C THR A 155 5.42 4.12 -26.19
N TYR A 156 6.14 3.07 -25.79
CA TYR A 156 7.17 2.42 -26.62
C TYR A 156 6.54 1.64 -27.79
N TYR A 157 5.47 0.88 -27.53
CA TYR A 157 4.78 0.07 -28.53
C TYR A 157 3.66 0.80 -29.27
N ILE A 158 3.78 2.12 -29.42
CA ILE A 158 2.73 3.00 -29.97
C ILE A 158 2.24 2.64 -31.40
N GLN A 159 2.97 1.80 -32.12
CA GLN A 159 2.60 1.36 -33.47
C GLN A 159 1.53 0.26 -33.44
N ASP A 160 1.64 -0.69 -32.51
CA ASP A 160 0.87 -1.95 -32.52
C ASP A 160 0.19 -2.28 -31.18
N TYR A 161 0.23 -1.36 -30.21
CA TYR A 161 -0.33 -1.62 -28.89
C TYR A 161 -1.85 -1.85 -28.91
N GLU A 162 -2.59 -1.22 -29.83
CA GLU A 162 -4.05 -1.36 -29.96
C GLU A 162 -4.44 -2.61 -30.77
N ASN A 163 -3.61 -2.94 -31.76
CA ASN A 163 -3.88 -4.03 -32.69
C ASN A 163 -3.63 -5.40 -32.05
N SER A 164 -2.75 -5.46 -31.05
CA SER A 164 -2.43 -6.68 -30.33
C SER A 164 -2.80 -6.54 -28.86
N ARG A 165 -3.70 -7.41 -28.40
CA ARG A 165 -4.25 -7.39 -27.04
C ARG A 165 -3.19 -7.48 -25.92
N ARG A 166 -1.95 -7.91 -26.24
CA ARG A 166 -0.73 -7.92 -25.38
C ARG A 166 -0.96 -8.17 -23.88
N ARG A 167 -1.91 -9.04 -23.53
CA ARG A 167 -2.28 -9.39 -22.14
C ARG A 167 -1.12 -9.97 -21.33
N GLN A 168 -0.06 -10.41 -22.02
CA GLN A 168 1.18 -10.84 -21.40
C GLN A 168 1.85 -9.72 -20.59
N ILE A 169 1.78 -8.45 -21.02
CA ILE A 169 2.39 -7.32 -20.31
C ILE A 169 1.84 -7.18 -18.88
N PRO A 170 0.52 -6.99 -18.67
CA PRO A 170 -0.01 -6.86 -17.31
C PRO A 170 0.17 -8.14 -16.48
N ILE A 171 0.08 -9.33 -17.10
CA ILE A 171 0.27 -10.60 -16.38
C ILE A 171 1.72 -10.74 -15.87
N ILE A 172 2.72 -10.46 -16.73
CA ILE A 172 4.14 -10.50 -16.35
C ILE A 172 4.42 -9.47 -15.25
N LEU A 173 3.88 -8.26 -15.40
CA LEU A 173 4.04 -7.21 -14.39
C LEU A 173 3.45 -7.62 -13.04
N ILE A 174 2.26 -8.21 -13.00
CA ILE A 174 1.66 -8.75 -11.77
C ILE A 174 2.54 -9.85 -11.17
N LEU A 175 3.00 -10.80 -11.99
CA LEU A 175 3.84 -11.90 -11.51
C LEU A 175 5.16 -11.40 -10.93
N VAL A 176 5.86 -10.52 -11.64
CA VAL A 176 7.12 -9.90 -11.16
C VAL A 176 6.88 -9.13 -9.88
N THR A 177 5.77 -8.39 -9.78
CA THR A 177 5.44 -7.64 -8.56
C THR A 177 5.28 -8.58 -7.38
N ASN A 178 4.47 -9.63 -7.50
CA ASN A 178 4.26 -10.59 -6.40
C ASN A 178 5.53 -11.38 -6.06
N LEU A 179 6.35 -11.71 -7.07
CA LEU A 179 7.65 -12.36 -6.85
C LEU A 179 8.64 -11.48 -6.08
N ILE A 180 8.46 -10.15 -6.10
CA ILE A 180 9.26 -9.21 -5.31
C ILE A 180 8.60 -8.98 -3.95
N THR A 181 7.32 -8.65 -3.91
CA THR A 181 6.62 -8.22 -2.68
C THR A 181 6.46 -9.34 -1.66
N ILE A 182 6.26 -10.60 -2.09
CA ILE A 182 6.09 -11.74 -1.16
C ILE A 182 7.40 -12.02 -0.41
N PRO A 183 8.56 -12.25 -1.07
CA PRO A 183 9.82 -12.40 -0.35
C PRO A 183 10.18 -11.16 0.46
N TYR A 184 9.92 -9.97 -0.07
CA TYR A 184 10.22 -8.73 0.66
C TYR A 184 9.41 -8.63 1.96
N ALA A 185 8.11 -8.95 1.94
CA ALA A 185 7.29 -9.03 3.15
C ALA A 185 7.84 -10.05 4.17
N TYR A 186 8.33 -11.20 3.70
CA TYR A 186 8.98 -12.19 4.56
C TYR A 186 10.31 -11.68 5.16
N LEU A 187 11.13 -10.97 4.40
CA LEU A 187 12.38 -10.41 4.90
C LEU A 187 12.13 -9.29 5.93
N VAL A 188 11.15 -8.43 5.66
CA VAL A 188 10.75 -7.35 6.57
C VAL A 188 10.20 -7.90 7.88
N ILE A 189 9.27 -8.87 7.83
CA ILE A 189 8.66 -9.40 9.06
C ILE A 189 9.68 -10.12 9.95
N ASN A 190 10.74 -10.71 9.39
CA ASN A 190 11.81 -11.34 10.18
C ASN A 190 12.93 -10.35 10.55
N ASP A 191 12.68 -9.04 10.44
CA ASP A 191 13.62 -7.95 10.76
C ASP A 191 15.00 -8.09 10.06
N GLN A 192 15.03 -8.73 8.89
CA GLN A 192 16.25 -8.90 8.10
C GLN A 192 16.54 -7.68 7.23
N ILE A 193 15.55 -6.80 7.06
CA ILE A 193 15.69 -5.52 6.37
C ILE A 193 15.61 -4.43 7.44
N PRO A 194 16.74 -3.73 7.71
CA PRO A 194 16.76 -2.60 8.63
C PRO A 194 15.72 -1.54 8.27
N PHE A 195 15.14 -0.93 9.30
CA PHE A 195 14.14 0.13 9.16
C PHE A 195 14.55 1.23 8.17
N MET A 196 15.80 1.68 8.21
CA MET A 196 16.32 2.73 7.32
C MET A 196 16.33 2.32 5.84
N ILE A 197 16.57 1.04 5.55
CA ILE A 197 16.55 0.52 4.18
C ILE A 197 15.12 0.41 3.68
N ALA A 198 14.20 -0.13 4.49
CA ALA A 198 12.78 -0.18 4.16
C ALA A 198 12.22 1.23 3.90
N TYR A 199 12.56 2.19 4.76
CA TYR A 199 12.19 3.59 4.60
C TYR A 199 12.79 4.21 3.33
N GLY A 200 14.08 4.02 3.08
CA GLY A 200 14.75 4.50 1.87
C GLY A 200 14.10 3.97 0.59
N GLN A 201 13.68 2.71 0.58
CA GLN A 201 12.95 2.10 -0.54
C GLN A 201 11.61 2.79 -0.79
N CYS A 202 10.84 3.11 0.26
CA CYS A 202 9.58 3.86 0.13
C CYS A 202 9.80 5.24 -0.52
N VAL A 203 10.81 5.98 -0.06
CA VAL A 203 11.17 7.29 -0.62
C VAL A 203 11.62 7.16 -2.08
N MET A 204 12.43 6.16 -2.40
CA MET A 204 12.89 5.89 -3.76
C MET A 204 11.72 5.54 -4.69
N ASN A 205 10.79 4.68 -4.26
CA ASN A 205 9.59 4.35 -5.04
C ASN A 205 8.75 5.60 -5.31
N ALA A 206 8.52 6.45 -4.31
CA ALA A 206 7.81 7.71 -4.49
C ALA A 206 8.50 8.64 -5.50
N ALA A 207 9.83 8.75 -5.44
CA ALA A 207 10.61 9.52 -6.41
C ALA A 207 10.50 8.94 -7.83
N ILE A 208 10.61 7.61 -8.00
CA ILE A 208 10.47 6.94 -9.29
C ILE A 208 9.09 7.23 -9.90
N VAL A 209 8.02 7.14 -9.11
CA VAL A 209 6.66 7.43 -9.56
C VAL A 209 6.54 8.88 -9.99
N PHE A 210 7.04 9.81 -9.18
CA PHE A 210 6.96 11.25 -9.46
C PHE A 210 7.72 11.63 -10.74
N PHE A 211 8.99 11.25 -10.85
CA PHE A 211 9.81 11.56 -12.02
C PHE A 211 9.36 10.77 -13.26
N GLY A 212 9.02 9.50 -13.11
CA GLY A 212 8.50 8.66 -14.20
C GLY A 212 7.22 9.23 -14.79
N TYR A 213 6.32 9.75 -13.95
CA TYR A 213 5.11 10.43 -14.39
C TYR A 213 5.42 11.72 -15.18
N ILE A 214 6.33 12.57 -14.68
CA ILE A 214 6.73 13.82 -15.38
C ILE A 214 7.35 13.51 -16.75
N ILE A 215 8.28 12.54 -16.79
CA ILE A 215 8.94 12.13 -18.03
C ILE A 215 7.92 11.55 -19.01
N GLY A 216 7.05 10.64 -18.55
CA GLY A 216 5.99 10.06 -19.37
C GLY A 216 5.06 11.12 -19.95
N PHE A 217 4.68 12.12 -19.16
CA PHE A 217 3.87 13.25 -19.62
C PHE A 217 4.58 14.08 -20.69
N ARG A 218 5.84 14.48 -20.46
CA ARG A 218 6.64 15.23 -21.43
C ARG A 218 6.79 14.50 -22.77
N ILE A 219 7.09 13.20 -22.73
CA ILE A 219 7.24 12.37 -23.93
C ILE A 219 5.93 12.33 -24.72
N ASN A 220 4.80 12.10 -24.06
CA ASN A 220 3.50 12.03 -24.74
C ASN A 220 3.07 13.37 -25.35
N VAL A 221 3.38 14.51 -24.70
CA VAL A 221 3.14 15.85 -25.27
C VAL A 221 3.99 16.09 -26.52
N ILE A 222 5.28 15.74 -26.49
CA ILE A 222 6.16 15.87 -27.67
C ILE A 222 5.64 15.01 -28.84
N TRP A 223 5.16 13.80 -28.54
CA TRP A 223 4.54 12.94 -29.55
C TRP A 223 3.28 13.54 -30.15
N ARG A 224 2.43 14.18 -29.34
CA ARG A 224 1.23 14.87 -29.81
C ARG A 224 1.58 16.02 -30.75
N GLU A 225 2.52 16.88 -30.35
CA GLU A 225 2.98 18.01 -31.17
C GLU A 225 3.54 17.56 -32.53
N ARG A 226 4.35 16.49 -32.54
CA ARG A 226 4.88 15.90 -33.79
C ARG A 226 3.78 15.35 -34.70
N MET A 227 2.73 14.77 -34.13
CA MET A 227 1.61 14.23 -34.90
C MET A 227 0.68 15.31 -35.45
N ASP A 228 0.57 16.44 -34.76
CA ASP A 228 -0.17 17.60 -35.25
C ASP A 228 0.59 18.32 -36.37
N SER A 229 1.93 18.34 -36.31
CA SER A 229 2.76 18.95 -37.36
C SER A 229 2.80 18.16 -38.69
N ASP A 230 2.66 16.84 -38.65
CA ASP A 230 2.78 15.97 -39.83
C ASP A 230 1.59 15.00 -39.93
N GLN A 231 0.41 15.55 -40.21
CA GLN A 231 -0.86 14.83 -40.13
C GLN A 231 -0.96 13.62 -41.09
N ASN A 232 -0.25 13.65 -42.22
CA ASN A 232 -0.32 12.62 -43.25
C ASN A 232 0.53 11.39 -42.93
N ARG A 233 1.47 11.49 -41.97
CA ARG A 233 2.44 10.43 -41.67
C ARG A 233 1.97 9.44 -40.60
N TYR A 234 0.96 9.81 -39.82
CA TYR A 234 0.56 9.05 -38.62
C TYR A 234 -0.85 8.47 -38.72
N SER A 235 -0.98 7.18 -38.40
CA SER A 235 -2.27 6.49 -38.37
C SER A 235 -3.18 7.01 -37.26
N LEU A 236 -4.49 6.90 -37.47
CA LEU A 236 -5.52 7.31 -36.52
C LEU A 236 -5.37 6.58 -35.16
N ALA A 237 -5.03 5.28 -35.19
CA ALA A 237 -4.77 4.47 -34.00
C ALA A 237 -3.66 5.07 -33.12
N ARG A 238 -2.60 5.61 -33.74
CA ARG A 238 -1.49 6.23 -33.02
C ARG A 238 -1.91 7.50 -32.28
N LYS A 239 -2.74 8.34 -32.91
CA LYS A 239 -3.28 9.56 -32.30
C LYS A 239 -4.18 9.23 -31.11
N PHE A 240 -5.04 8.22 -31.25
CA PHE A 240 -5.89 7.75 -30.15
C PHE A 240 -5.07 7.28 -28.93
N GLN A 241 -3.97 6.56 -29.14
CA GLN A 241 -3.13 6.10 -28.04
C GLN A 241 -2.41 7.22 -27.29
N VAL A 242 -1.86 8.22 -28.01
CA VAL A 242 -1.25 9.37 -27.35
C VAL A 242 -2.28 10.12 -26.53
N GLU A 243 -3.46 10.35 -27.10
CA GLU A 243 -4.53 11.08 -26.42
C GLU A 243 -5.07 10.29 -25.20
N GLU A 244 -5.19 8.96 -25.32
CA GLU A 244 -5.53 8.08 -24.19
C GLU A 244 -4.46 8.15 -23.09
N ASN A 245 -3.17 8.04 -23.45
CA ASN A 245 -2.08 8.12 -22.48
C ASN A 245 -2.03 9.50 -21.80
N ILE A 246 -2.24 10.60 -22.52
CA ILE A 246 -2.32 11.95 -21.93
C ILE A 246 -3.51 12.06 -20.98
N ARG A 247 -4.70 11.57 -21.39
CA ARG A 247 -5.89 11.56 -20.55
C ARG A 247 -5.68 10.73 -19.29
N TYR A 248 -5.10 9.54 -19.44
CA TYR A 248 -4.74 8.68 -18.32
C TYR A 248 -3.80 9.42 -17.38
N LEU A 249 -2.72 10.01 -17.92
CA LEU A 249 -1.75 10.73 -17.11
C LEU A 249 -2.44 11.88 -16.35
N LEU A 250 -3.29 12.69 -16.99
CA LEU A 250 -4.04 13.75 -16.32
C LEU A 250 -4.90 13.26 -15.15
N VAL A 251 -5.53 12.09 -15.28
CA VAL A 251 -6.28 11.44 -14.19
C VAL A 251 -5.32 10.93 -13.11
N ALA A 252 -4.26 10.23 -13.51
CA ALA A 252 -3.24 9.71 -12.62
C ALA A 252 -2.54 10.82 -11.83
N ARG A 253 -2.34 12.03 -12.38
CA ARG A 253 -1.80 13.19 -11.64
C ARG A 253 -2.65 13.55 -10.44
N LYS A 254 -3.98 13.58 -10.62
CA LYS A 254 -4.91 13.88 -9.53
C LYS A 254 -4.85 12.79 -8.47
N LEU A 255 -4.80 11.53 -8.90
CA LEU A 255 -4.69 10.39 -8.00
C LEU A 255 -3.36 10.38 -7.24
N VAL A 256 -2.24 10.56 -7.93
CA VAL A 256 -0.90 10.68 -7.32
C VAL A 256 -0.85 11.84 -6.33
N PHE A 257 -1.44 12.99 -6.64
CA PHE A 257 -1.51 14.11 -5.71
C PHE A 257 -2.28 13.76 -4.43
N VAL A 258 -3.42 13.09 -4.57
CA VAL A 258 -4.20 12.60 -3.42
C VAL A 258 -3.41 11.58 -2.60
N VAL A 259 -2.76 10.61 -3.26
CA VAL A 259 -1.93 9.58 -2.59
C VAL A 259 -0.72 10.20 -1.89
N VAL A 260 -0.03 11.15 -2.53
CA VAL A 260 1.13 11.83 -1.92
C VAL A 260 0.71 12.66 -0.72
N ILE A 261 -0.41 13.40 -0.81
CA ILE A 261 -0.96 14.12 0.35
C ILE A 261 -1.29 13.13 1.46
N TYR A 262 -1.95 12.03 1.13
CA TYR A 262 -2.32 11.00 2.10
C TYR A 262 -1.09 10.43 2.81
N LEU A 263 -0.11 9.92 2.06
CA LEU A 263 1.15 9.38 2.61
C LEU A 263 1.93 10.42 3.41
N SER A 264 1.91 11.68 2.97
CA SER A 264 2.58 12.77 3.67
C SER A 264 1.90 13.07 5.01
N LEU A 265 0.55 13.06 5.06
CA LEU A 265 -0.20 13.17 6.30
C LEU A 265 0.06 11.96 7.21
N SER A 266 0.07 10.73 6.69
CA SER A 266 0.44 9.52 7.44
C SER A 266 1.83 9.64 8.06
N LEU A 267 2.81 10.13 7.29
CA LEU A 267 4.18 10.30 7.73
C LEU A 267 4.30 11.39 8.81
N ILE A 268 3.64 12.53 8.61
CA ILE A 268 3.60 13.61 9.62
C ILE A 268 2.99 13.06 10.92
N LEU A 269 1.88 12.33 10.84
CA LEU A 269 1.25 11.68 12.01
C LEU A 269 2.20 10.71 12.71
N LEU A 270 2.90 9.86 11.96
CA LEU A 270 3.89 8.92 12.50
C LEU A 270 5.03 9.66 13.20
N ILE A 271 5.60 10.69 12.57
CA ILE A 271 6.67 11.52 13.14
C ILE A 271 6.18 12.20 14.42
N SER A 272 5.00 12.83 14.39
CA SER A 272 4.42 13.48 15.56
C SER A 272 4.21 12.54 16.73
N LEU A 273 3.79 11.30 16.47
CA LEU A 273 3.66 10.23 17.47
C LEU A 273 5.01 9.78 18.03
N VAL A 274 6.02 9.59 17.18
CA VAL A 274 7.37 9.14 17.60
C VAL A 274 8.06 10.20 18.46
N PHE A 275 7.89 11.48 18.16
CA PHE A 275 8.52 12.57 18.91
C PHE A 275 7.69 13.09 20.11
N GLY A 276 6.53 12.48 20.40
CA GLY A 276 5.72 12.85 21.56
C GLY A 276 5.18 14.29 21.52
N TYR A 277 4.94 14.85 20.33
CA TYR A 277 4.49 16.25 20.21
C TYR A 277 3.06 16.51 20.75
N PHE A 278 2.29 15.45 21.01
CA PHE A 278 0.88 15.53 21.42
C PHE A 278 0.62 14.79 22.74
N ASP A 279 1.21 15.29 23.84
CA ASP A 279 0.89 14.83 25.19
C ASP A 279 -0.64 14.90 25.43
N GLY A 280 -1.25 13.73 25.67
CA GLY A 280 -2.69 13.59 25.98
C GLY A 280 -3.62 13.27 24.79
N PHE A 281 -3.16 13.36 23.54
CA PHE A 281 -3.93 12.94 22.35
C PHE A 281 -3.37 11.71 21.63
N GLU A 282 -2.23 11.17 22.08
CA GLU A 282 -1.54 10.01 21.49
C GLU A 282 -2.53 8.91 21.07
N ILE A 283 -3.49 8.61 21.94
CA ILE A 283 -4.60 7.68 21.78
C ILE A 283 -5.38 7.86 20.46
N VAL A 284 -5.84 9.09 20.16
CA VAL A 284 -6.58 9.40 18.93
C VAL A 284 -5.66 9.30 17.71
N PHE A 285 -4.42 9.76 17.85
CA PHE A 285 -3.43 9.72 16.76
C PHE A 285 -3.01 8.29 16.43
N VAL A 286 -2.88 7.40 17.42
CA VAL A 286 -2.62 5.97 17.24
C VAL A 286 -3.79 5.31 16.51
N HIS A 287 -5.03 5.61 16.90
CA HIS A 287 -6.20 5.10 16.21
C HIS A 287 -6.26 5.57 14.75
N ILE A 288 -5.94 6.85 14.49
CA ILE A 288 -5.85 7.37 13.12
C ILE A 288 -4.73 6.66 12.35
N LEU A 289 -3.54 6.53 12.93
CA LEU A 289 -2.38 5.90 12.28
C LEU A 289 -2.65 4.44 11.91
N ASP A 290 -3.20 3.64 12.84
CA ASP A 290 -3.52 2.23 12.62
C ASP A 290 -4.62 2.01 11.57
N ASN A 291 -5.39 3.05 11.27
CA ASN A 291 -6.51 3.04 10.30
C ASN A 291 -6.12 3.65 8.95
N VAL A 292 -5.14 4.57 8.93
CA VAL A 292 -4.57 5.18 7.72
C VAL A 292 -3.84 4.15 6.84
N ILE A 293 -3.46 3.00 7.38
CA ILE A 293 -2.82 1.95 6.55
C ILE A 293 -3.86 1.22 5.66
N LEU A 294 -5.15 1.25 6.01
CA LEU A 294 -6.23 0.49 5.35
C LEU A 294 -7.36 1.34 4.76
N SER A 295 -7.41 2.63 5.08
CA SER A 295 -8.37 3.61 4.55
C SER A 295 -7.86 4.22 3.25
#